data_AF-A0A957UHT1-F1
#
_entry.id   AF-A0A957UHT1-F1
#
_cell.length_a   1.000
_cell.length_b   1.000
_cell.length_c   1.000
_cell.angle_alpha   90.00
_cell.angle_beta   90.00
_cell.angle_gamma   90.00
#
_symmetry.space_group_name_H-M   'P 1'
#
loop_
_entity.id
_entity.type
_entity.pdbx_description
1 polymer ?
#
loop_
_entity_poly.entity_id
_entity_poly.type
_entity_poly.pdbx_seq_one_letter_code
_entity_poly.pdbx_strand_id
1 'polypeptide(L)' 'IADEFGYTATLPHVVGEHRKMEEAHVYEDVMQLVDWVRDDKPTLATADHARHVIEIFDAAYRSAETGQVQTLTSTF' A
#
# COMPACT_ATOMS: atom_id res chain seq x y z
N ILE A 1 -18.02 12.65 3.28
CA ILE A 1 -16.54 12.75 3.17
C ILE A 1 -16.07 11.99 1.94
N ALA A 2 -16.22 10.65 1.89
CA ALA A 2 -15.83 9.88 0.70
C ALA A 2 -16.58 10.30 -0.57
N ASP A 3 -17.88 10.56 -0.47
CA ASP A 3 -18.70 11.00 -1.62
C ASP A 3 -18.27 12.37 -2.20
N GLU A 4 -17.54 13.17 -1.43
CA GLU A 4 -17.13 14.53 -1.80
C GLU A 4 -15.66 14.60 -2.25
N PHE A 5 -14.78 13.85 -1.58
CA PHE A 5 -13.32 13.94 -1.75
C PHE A 5 -12.68 12.61 -2.21
N GLY A 6 -13.48 11.60 -2.52
CA GLY A 6 -13.01 10.26 -2.84
C GLY A 6 -12.70 9.39 -1.61
N TYR A 7 -12.51 8.08 -1.84
CA TYR A 7 -12.35 7.10 -0.75
C TYR A 7 -11.10 7.33 0.12
N THR A 8 -10.04 7.94 -0.42
CA THR A 8 -8.80 8.23 0.31
C THR A 8 -9.01 9.32 1.38
N ALA A 9 -10.07 10.11 1.29
CA ALA A 9 -10.38 11.18 2.26
C ALA A 9 -10.82 10.69 3.65
N THR A 10 -11.06 9.38 3.79
CA THR A 10 -11.37 8.74 5.08
C THR A 10 -10.15 8.13 5.76
N LEU A 11 -8.97 8.24 5.16
CA LEU A 11 -7.72 7.73 5.73
C LEU A 11 -7.34 8.53 6.99
N PRO A 12 -6.72 7.89 8.00
CA PRO A 12 -6.53 8.46 9.34
C PRO A 12 -5.91 9.86 9.38
N HIS A 13 -4.88 10.12 8.56
CA HIS A 13 -4.17 11.40 8.55
C HIS A 13 -4.73 12.38 7.53
N VAL A 14 -5.60 11.93 6.62
CA VAL A 14 -6.19 12.75 5.55
C VAL A 14 -7.35 13.58 6.12
N VAL A 15 -6.98 14.68 6.78
CA VAL A 15 -7.90 15.63 7.42
C VAL A 15 -7.76 17.03 6.84
N GLY A 16 -8.80 17.86 6.99
CA GLY A 16 -8.77 19.25 6.52
C GLY A 16 -8.41 19.38 5.04
N GLU A 17 -7.45 20.25 4.73
CA GLU A 17 -7.00 20.52 3.36
C GLU A 17 -6.33 19.30 2.69
N HIS A 18 -5.83 18.32 3.45
CA HIS A 18 -5.23 17.11 2.89
C HIS A 18 -6.23 16.29 2.07
N ARG A 19 -7.54 16.43 2.33
CA ARG A 19 -8.60 15.79 1.55
C ARG A 19 -8.70 16.28 0.11
N LYS A 20 -8.13 17.45 -0.19
CA LYS A 20 -8.12 18.04 -1.54
C LYS A 20 -6.85 17.70 -2.32
N MET A 21 -5.90 16.98 -1.69
CA MET A 21 -4.70 16.53 -2.39
C MET A 21 -5.08 15.46 -3.41
N GLU A 22 -4.60 15.60 -4.64
CA GLU A 22 -4.81 14.62 -5.70
C GLU A 22 -4.37 13.22 -5.26
N GLU A 23 -3.19 13.14 -4.63
CA GLU A 23 -2.59 11.91 -4.12
C GLU A 23 -2.68 11.81 -2.59
N ALA A 24 -3.88 11.99 -2.03
CA ALA A 24 -4.10 11.96 -0.57
C ALA A 24 -3.68 10.63 0.09
N HIS A 25 -3.70 9.51 -0.66
CA HIS A 25 -3.22 8.23 -0.15
C HIS A 25 -1.69 8.19 0.00
N VAL A 26 -0.93 8.85 -0.89
CA VAL A 26 0.53 8.96 -0.75
C VAL A 26 0.88 9.75 0.51
N TYR A 27 0.11 10.80 0.82
CA TYR A 27 0.26 11.52 2.08
C TYR A 27 0.01 10.61 3.29
N GLU A 28 -1.03 9.78 3.25
CA GLU A 28 -1.29 8.78 4.31
C GLU A 28 -0.11 7.81 4.47
N ASP A 29 0.45 7.26 3.38
CA ASP A 29 1.56 6.32 3.44
C ASP A 29 2.80 6.93 4.11
N VAL A 30 3.10 8.19 3.79
CA VAL A 30 4.20 8.95 4.44
C VAL A 30 3.90 9.15 5.92
N MET A 31 2.67 9.51 6.29
CA MET A 31 2.31 9.70 7.68
C MET A 31 2.32 8.40 8.50
N GLN A 32 1.96 7.27 7.90
CA GLN A 32 2.12 5.95 8.54
C GLN A 32 3.59 5.61 8.78
N LEU A 33 4.50 5.98 7.86
CA LEU A 33 5.93 5.83 8.08
C LEU A 33 6.41 6.73 9.23
N VAL A 34 5.93 7.97 9.31
CA VAL A 34 6.27 8.90 10.41
C VAL A 34 5.80 8.33 11.75
N ASP A 35 4.56 7.86 11.82
CA ASP A 35 3.99 7.19 13.00
C ASP A 35 4.85 5.99 13.43
N TRP A 36 5.29 5.18 12.47
CA TRP A 36 6.12 4.02 12.76
C TRP A 36 7.48 4.42 13.32
N VAL A 37 8.18 5.36 12.66
CA VAL A 37 9.51 5.81 13.08
C VAL A 37 9.47 6.49 14.45
N ARG A 38 8.44 7.29 14.71
CA ARG A 38 8.35 8.13 15.90
C ARG A 38 7.79 7.40 17.10
N ASP A 39 6.72 6.64 16.90
CA ASP A 39 5.86 6.12 17.96
C ASP A 39 5.79 4.59 17.98
N ASP A 40 6.60 3.91 17.15
CA ASP A 40 6.61 2.45 16.99
C ASP A 40 5.22 1.87 16.66
N LYS A 41 4.40 2.68 15.97
CA LYS A 41 3.04 2.30 15.58
C LYS A 41 3.09 1.46 14.30
N PRO A 42 2.62 0.20 14.32
CA PRO A 42 2.70 -0.68 13.17
C PRO A 42 1.83 -0.20 12.01
N THR A 43 2.34 -0.35 10.79
CA THR A 43 1.60 -0.13 9.53
C THR A 43 1.13 -1.46 8.94
N LEU A 44 0.04 -1.42 8.16
CA LEU A 44 -0.40 -2.54 7.32
C LEU A 44 0.51 -2.75 6.10
N ALA A 45 1.26 -1.71 5.69
CA ALA A 45 2.18 -1.72 4.56
C ALA A 45 3.61 -2.09 4.99
N THR A 46 3.78 -3.30 5.51
CA THR A 46 5.11 -3.78 5.94
C THR A 46 6.02 -4.14 4.77
N ALA A 47 7.32 -4.20 5.02
CA ALA A 47 8.31 -4.63 4.02
C ALA A 47 8.09 -6.07 3.54
N ASP A 48 7.65 -6.98 4.43
CA ASP A 48 7.35 -8.36 4.07
C ASP A 48 6.12 -8.46 3.17
N HIS A 49 5.09 -7.64 3.42
CA HIS A 49 3.94 -7.54 2.54
C HIS A 49 4.33 -7.04 1.16
N ALA A 50 5.11 -5.96 1.10
CA ALA A 50 5.59 -5.39 -0.17
C ALA A 50 6.42 -6.40 -0.97
N ARG A 51 7.32 -7.14 -0.30
CA ARG A 51 8.11 -8.22 -0.91
C ARG A 51 7.20 -9.31 -1.51
N HIS A 52 6.14 -9.70 -0.80
CA HIS A 52 5.20 -10.71 -1.30
C HIS A 52 4.48 -10.23 -2.57
N VAL A 53 4.02 -8.97 -2.60
CA VAL A 53 3.37 -8.39 -3.78
C VAL A 53 4.33 -8.32 -4.98
N ILE A 54 5.59 -7.94 -4.76
CA ILE A 54 6.60 -7.93 -5.82
C ILE A 54 6.82 -9.33 -6.39
N GLU A 55 6.90 -10.36 -5.54
CA GLU A 55 7.01 -11.75 -6.00
C GLU A 55 5.80 -12.19 -6.83
N ILE A 56 4.58 -11.78 -6.43
CA ILE A 56 3.37 -12.05 -7.21
C ILE A 56 3.48 -11.46 -8.62
N PHE A 57 3.97 -10.23 -8.75
CA PHE A 57 4.15 -9.61 -10.07
C PHE A 57 5.19 -10.35 -10.92
N ASP A 58 6.35 -10.69 -10.38
CA ASP A 58 7.37 -11.49 -11.08
C ASP A 58 6.81 -12.85 -11.54
N ALA A 59 6.14 -13.56 -10.63
CA ALA A 59 5.51 -14.84 -10.91
C ALA A 59 4.42 -14.72 -12.00
N ALA A 60 3.64 -13.64 -12.00
CA ALA A 60 2.64 -13.39 -13.04
C ALA A 60 3.28 -13.19 -14.42
N TYR A 61 4.36 -12.40 -14.51
CA TYR A 61 5.10 -12.22 -15.77
C TYR A 61 5.68 -13.54 -16.28
N ARG A 62 6.32 -14.32 -15.42
CA ARG A 62 6.86 -15.65 -15.77
C ARG A 62 5.78 -16.64 -16.17
N SER A 63 4.63 -16.61 -15.50
CA SER A 63 3.47 -17.42 -15.87
C SER A 63 2.96 -17.06 -17.26
N ALA A 64 2.89 -15.76 -17.59
CA ALA A 64 2.43 -15.30 -18.89
C ALA A 64 3.41 -15.68 -20.02
N GLU A 65 4.71 -15.61 -19.77
CA GLU A 65 5.75 -16.00 -20.74
C GLU A 65 5.77 -17.50 -21.00
N THR A 66 5.64 -18.31 -19.94
CA THR A 66 5.83 -19.78 -20.04
C THR A 66 4.53 -20.57 -20.19
N GLY A 67 3.38 -19.95 -19.88
CA GLY A 67 2.09 -20.65 -19.77
C GLY A 67 2.00 -21.65 -18.61
N GLN A 68 2.94 -21.61 -17.65
CA GLN A 68 2.99 -22.53 -16.52
C GLN A 68 2.68 -21.83 -15.20
N VAL A 69 2.03 -22.56 -14.28
CA VAL A 69 1.81 -22.09 -12.90
C VAL A 69 3.13 -21.87 -12.19
N GLN A 70 3.29 -20.72 -11.54
CA GLN A 70 4.46 -20.42 -10.71
C GLN A 70 4.10 -20.62 -9.23
N THR A 71 4.99 -21.26 -8.47
CA THR A 71 4.85 -21.38 -7.02
C THR A 71 5.53 -20.20 -6.35
N LEU A 72 4.80 -19.51 -5.48
CA LEU A 72 5.36 -18.43 -4.65
C LEU A 72 6.15 -19.02 -3.48
N THR A 73 7.26 -18.37 -3.14
CA THR A 73 8.16 -18.74 -2.06
C THR A 73 7.85 -17.98 -0.77
N SER A 74 7.28 -16.79 -0.87
CA SER A 74 6.86 -15.99 0.29
C SER A 74 5.40 -16.21 0.68
N THR A 75 5.13 -15.97 1.96
CA THR A 75 3.79 -15.88 2.56
C THR A 75 3.69 -14.59 3.35
N PHE A 76 2.50 -13.99 3.45
CA PHE A 76 2.21 -12.83 4.27
C PHE A 76 0.84 -12.99 4.96
#